data_AF-A0A094CS84-F1
#
_entry.id   AF-A0A094CS84-F1
#
_cell.length_a   1.000
_cell.length_b   1.000
_cell.length_c   1.000
_cell.angle_alpha   90.00
_cell.angle_beta   90.00
_cell.angle_gamma   90.00
#
_symmetry.space_group_name_H-M   'P 1'
#
loop_
_entity.id
_entity.type
_entity.pdbx_description
1 polymer ?
#
loop_
_entity_poly.entity_id
_entity_poly.type
_entity_poly.pdbx_seq_one_letter_code
_entity_poly.pdbx_strand_id
1 'polypeptide(L)'
;ISHVHELLSEFPHGTIATRRITLIWIVRDLEHLEWVRPWMDELLRMPMRRELLVIKLFVTRPKSAAEVTSPSQTVQMFPGRLNIRVLLMNEVVNQAGAMCVTVCGPGGLADNVREVAREVQGCGVIDFVEEAFTW
;
A
#
# COMPACT_ATOMS: atom_id res chain seq x y z
N ILE A 1 -8.67 5.87 -1.92
CA ILE A 1 -8.89 5.35 -0.54
C ILE A 1 -10.12 4.43 -0.44
N SER A 2 -11.22 4.70 -1.15
CA SER A 2 -12.44 3.85 -1.17
C SER A 2 -12.22 2.39 -1.62
N HIS A 3 -11.37 2.15 -2.63
CA HIS A 3 -11.21 0.82 -3.24
C HIS A 3 -10.71 -0.28 -2.29
N VAL A 4 -9.79 0.03 -1.35
CA VAL A 4 -9.25 -0.99 -0.43
C VAL A 4 -10.30 -1.47 0.55
N HIS A 5 -11.14 -0.56 1.05
CA HIS A 5 -12.22 -0.89 1.97
C HIS A 5 -13.27 -1.78 1.28
N GLU A 6 -13.71 -1.41 0.08
CA GLU A 6 -14.66 -2.20 -0.72
C GLU A 6 -14.13 -3.62 -1.00
N LEU A 7 -12.87 -3.75 -1.41
CA LEU A 7 -12.27 -5.08 -1.62
C LEU A 7 -12.23 -5.91 -0.32
N LEU A 8 -12.01 -5.28 0.83
CA LEU A 8 -12.02 -5.98 2.10
C LEU A 8 -13.42 -6.36 2.57
N SER A 9 -14.45 -5.57 2.26
CA SER A 9 -15.83 -5.89 2.61
C SER A 9 -16.39 -7.03 1.76
N GLU A 10 -15.95 -7.12 0.51
CA GLU A 10 -16.41 -8.16 -0.42
C GLU A 10 -15.63 -9.48 -0.29
N PHE A 11 -14.39 -9.45 0.21
CA PHE A 11 -13.55 -10.66 0.35
C PHE A 11 -14.20 -11.82 1.12
N PRO A 12 -14.85 -11.61 2.29
CA PRO A 12 -15.52 -12.68 3.04
C PRO A 12 -16.68 -13.34 2.28
N HIS A 13 -17.29 -12.64 1.32
CA HIS A 13 -18.37 -13.17 0.49
C HIS A 13 -17.86 -14.04 -0.66
N GLY A 14 -16.55 -14.05 -0.91
CA GLY A 14 -15.94 -14.80 -2.02
C GLY A 14 -16.30 -14.25 -3.41
N THR A 15 -16.77 -13.01 -3.49
CA THR A 15 -17.28 -12.36 -4.71
C THR A 15 -16.19 -11.67 -5.55
N ILE A 16 -14.97 -11.54 -5.02
CA ILE A 16 -13.84 -10.86 -5.68
C ILE A 16 -12.72 -11.82 -6.09
N ALA A 17 -11.99 -11.43 -7.14
CA ALA A 17 -10.79 -12.14 -7.59
C ALA A 17 -9.53 -11.75 -6.79
N THR A 18 -9.53 -10.63 -6.06
CA THR A 18 -8.36 -10.12 -5.34
C THR A 18 -7.95 -11.08 -4.22
N ARG A 19 -6.68 -11.52 -4.25
CA ARG A 19 -6.11 -12.44 -3.25
C ARG A 19 -4.96 -11.86 -2.43
N ARG A 20 -4.50 -10.65 -2.78
CA ARG A 20 -3.47 -9.93 -2.04
C ARG A 20 -3.61 -8.43 -2.28
N ILE A 21 -3.47 -7.64 -1.22
CA ILE A 21 -3.43 -6.18 -1.24
C ILE A 21 -2.23 -5.73 -0.40
N THR A 22 -1.38 -4.91 -0.99
CA THR A 22 -0.28 -4.25 -0.27
C THR A 22 -0.52 -2.74 -0.31
N LEU A 23 -0.91 -2.16 0.82
CA LEU A 23 -1.10 -0.71 0.95
C LEU A 23 0.21 -0.06 1.41
N ILE A 24 0.76 0.80 0.56
CA ILE A 24 1.98 1.56 0.84
C ILE A 24 1.61 2.96 1.24
N TRP A 25 2.03 3.38 2.43
CA TRP A 25 1.77 4.73 2.92
C TRP A 25 3.06 5.43 3.27
N ILE A 26 3.34 6.54 2.59
CA ILE A 26 4.48 7.40 2.89
C ILE A 26 3.98 8.61 3.66
N VAL A 27 4.46 8.79 4.89
CA VAL A 27 4.14 9.95 5.73
C VAL A 27 5.41 10.65 6.19
N ARG A 28 5.27 11.93 6.54
CA ARG A 28 6.39 12.69 7.09
C ARG A 28 6.70 12.27 8.52
N ASP A 29 5.68 12.23 9.35
CA ASP A 29 5.69 11.81 10.75
C ASP A 29 4.32 11.19 11.08
N LEU A 30 4.20 10.58 12.27
CA LEU A 30 2.97 9.88 12.66
C LEU A 30 1.79 10.80 12.96
N GLU A 31 2.00 12.10 13.20
CA GLU A 31 0.90 13.05 13.47
C GLU A 31 0.01 13.21 12.24
N HIS A 32 0.59 13.02 11.04
CA HIS A 32 -0.15 12.99 9.78
C HIS A 32 -1.08 11.78 9.65
N LEU A 33 -1.05 10.82 10.57
CA LEU A 33 -1.98 9.69 10.60
C LEU A 33 -3.23 9.97 11.44
N GLU A 34 -3.28 11.06 12.22
CA GLU A 34 -4.42 11.32 13.11
C GLU A 34 -5.73 11.52 12.33
N TRP A 35 -5.68 12.20 11.17
CA TRP A 35 -6.88 12.46 10.37
C TRP A 35 -7.45 11.19 9.71
N VAL A 36 -6.61 10.21 9.40
CA VAL A 36 -7.00 8.92 8.82
C VAL A 36 -7.26 7.84 9.86
N ARG A 37 -6.92 8.11 11.12
CA ARG A 37 -7.04 7.13 12.19
C ARG A 37 -8.43 6.47 12.25
N PRO A 38 -9.56 7.19 12.12
CA PRO A 38 -10.88 6.54 12.11
C PRO A 38 -11.03 5.53 10.97
N TRP A 39 -10.56 5.88 9.77
CA TRP A 39 -10.61 5.00 8.59
C TRP A 39 -9.66 3.80 8.74
N MET A 40 -8.45 4.03 9.29
CA MET A 40 -7.49 2.95 9.54
C MET A 40 -8.01 1.97 10.60
N ASP A 41 -8.61 2.49 11.67
CA ASP A 41 -9.24 1.68 12.72
C ASP A 41 -10.37 0.80 12.17
N GLU A 42 -11.17 1.35 11.25
CA GLU A 42 -12.20 0.59 10.54
C GLU A 42 -11.59 -0.57 9.75
N LEU A 43 -10.61 -0.29 8.88
CA LEU A 43 -9.91 -1.32 8.11
C LEU A 43 -9.30 -2.41 8.97
N LEU A 44 -8.70 -2.04 10.10
CA LEU A 44 -8.04 -3.00 10.99
C LEU A 44 -9.02 -3.90 11.75
N ARG A 45 -10.30 -3.49 11.87
CA ARG A 45 -11.39 -4.29 12.48
C ARG A 45 -12.12 -5.16 11.46
N MET A 46 -11.91 -4.98 10.16
CA MET A 46 -12.61 -5.76 9.14
C MET A 46 -12.27 -7.26 9.26
N PRO A 47 -13.27 -8.15 9.08
CA PRO A 47 -13.05 -9.59 9.14
C PRO A 47 -12.10 -10.04 8.04
N MET A 48 -11.30 -11.07 8.33
CA MET A 48 -10.34 -11.68 7.37
C MET A 48 -9.29 -10.73 6.77
N ARG A 49 -9.22 -9.47 7.20
CA ARG A 49 -8.30 -8.48 6.61
C ARG A 49 -6.83 -8.92 6.67
N ARG A 50 -6.45 -9.74 7.66
CA ARG A 50 -5.07 -10.26 7.81
C ARG A 50 -4.67 -11.23 6.69
N GLU A 51 -5.65 -11.84 6.03
CA GLU A 51 -5.43 -12.77 4.93
C GLU A 51 -5.21 -12.03 3.60
N LEU A 52 -5.77 -10.83 3.47
CA LEU A 52 -5.77 -10.07 2.23
C LEU A 52 -4.83 -8.85 2.25
N LEU A 53 -4.80 -8.10 3.36
CA LEU A 53 -4.17 -6.78 3.44
C LEU A 53 -2.89 -6.80 4.30
N VAL A 54 -1.80 -6.35 3.69
CA VAL A 54 -0.57 -5.89 4.36
C VAL A 54 -0.42 -4.38 4.17
N ILE A 55 -0.27 -3.66 5.27
CA ILE A 55 0.00 -2.21 5.28
C ILE A 55 1.49 -2.01 5.56
N LYS A 56 2.17 -1.20 4.74
CA LYS A 56 3.57 -0.79 4.94
C LYS A 56 3.63 0.73 5.06
N LEU A 57 3.93 1.22 6.26
CA LEU A 57 4.13 2.63 6.55
C LEU A 57 5.61 3.00 6.44
N PHE A 58 5.91 4.03 5.65
CA PHE A 58 7.23 4.64 5.52
C PHE A 58 7.21 6.03 6.15
N VAL A 59 7.91 6.19 7.28
CA VAL A 59 7.98 7.44 8.03
C VAL A 59 9.29 8.14 7.69
N THR A 60 9.21 9.23 6.93
CA THR A 60 10.42 9.89 6.38
C THR A 60 11.17 10.77 7.38
N ARG A 61 10.53 11.19 8.47
CA ARG A 61 11.11 11.97 9.58
C ARG A 61 10.57 11.48 10.94
N PRO A 62 10.95 10.28 11.38
CA PRO A 62 10.53 9.78 12.69
C PRO A 62 11.15 10.64 13.80
N LYS A 63 10.39 10.95 14.85
CA LYS A 63 10.90 11.68 16.02
C LYS A 63 11.73 10.77 16.92
N SER A 64 11.50 9.46 16.87
CA SER A 64 12.30 8.46 17.58
C SER A 64 12.30 7.10 16.86
N ALA A 65 13.29 6.25 17.13
CA ALA A 65 13.32 4.88 16.60
C ALA A 65 12.15 4.02 17.10
N ALA A 66 11.58 4.35 18.26
CA ALA A 66 10.42 3.65 18.81
C ALA A 66 9.15 3.85 17.96
N GLU A 67 9.01 4.99 17.27
CA GLU A 67 7.85 5.28 16.42
C GLU A 67 7.74 4.38 15.19
N VAL A 68 8.84 3.80 14.74
CA VAL A 68 8.89 2.96 13.53
C VAL A 68 8.96 1.46 13.87
N THR A 69 8.58 1.08 15.08
CA THR A 69 8.53 -0.32 15.50
C THR A 69 7.07 -0.77 15.57
N SER A 70 6.68 -1.69 14.69
CA SER A 70 5.36 -2.33 14.76
C SER A 70 5.51 -3.81 15.11
N PRO A 71 4.78 -4.33 16.11
CA PRO A 71 4.74 -5.76 16.42
C PRO A 71 3.85 -6.56 15.44
N SER A 72 3.13 -5.88 14.56
CA SER A 72 2.18 -6.53 13.63
C SER A 72 2.88 -6.99 12.35
N GLN A 73 2.71 -8.27 12.00
CA GLN A 73 3.24 -8.80 10.72
C GLN A 73 2.60 -8.17 9.48
N THR A 74 1.37 -7.67 9.63
CA THR A 74 0.55 -7.16 8.53
C THR A 74 0.35 -5.64 8.57
N VAL A 75 0.94 -4.98 9.56
CA VAL A 75 1.09 -3.52 9.61
C VAL A 75 2.55 -3.26 9.94
N GLN A 76 3.36 -3.02 8.93
CA GLN A 76 4.80 -2.89 9.03
C GLN A 76 5.17 -1.41 8.99
N MET A 77 6.20 -1.02 9.73
CA MET A 77 6.68 0.37 9.79
C MET A 77 8.16 0.40 9.46
N PHE A 78 8.55 1.37 8.63
CA PHE A 78 9.91 1.54 8.12
C PHE A 78 10.33 3.01 8.22
N PRO A 79 11.53 3.31 8.74
CA PRO A 79 12.07 4.66 8.70
C PRO A 79 12.59 5.02 7.30
N GLY A 80 12.52 6.31 6.96
CA GLY A 80 13.16 6.89 5.79
C GLY A 80 12.32 6.85 4.52
N ARG A 81 12.97 7.16 3.39
CA ARG A 81 12.34 7.18 2.08
C ARG A 81 12.27 5.78 1.49
N LEU A 82 11.14 5.48 0.88
CA LEU A 82 10.91 4.24 0.15
C LEU A 82 11.78 4.18 -1.12
N ASN A 83 12.42 3.04 -1.35
CA ASN A 83 12.94 2.68 -2.66
C ASN A 83 11.85 1.96 -3.46
N ILE A 84 11.19 2.69 -4.37
CA ILE A 84 10.06 2.19 -5.15
C ILE A 84 10.45 0.99 -6.01
N ARG A 85 11.66 0.99 -6.58
CA ARG A 85 12.16 -0.11 -7.40
C ARG A 85 12.20 -1.42 -6.64
N VAL A 86 12.89 -1.42 -5.49
CA VAL A 86 13.02 -2.62 -4.66
C VAL A 86 11.66 -3.08 -4.14
N LEU A 87 10.81 -2.14 -3.72
CA LEU A 87 9.47 -2.48 -3.26
C LEU A 87 8.65 -3.15 -4.35
N LEU A 88 8.52 -2.51 -5.52
CA LEU A 88 7.64 -3.01 -6.57
C LEU A 88 8.15 -4.32 -7.14
N MET A 89 9.46 -4.47 -7.34
CA MET A 89 10.06 -5.75 -7.74
C MET A 89 9.74 -6.86 -6.75
N ASN A 90 9.83 -6.60 -5.44
CA ASN A 90 9.45 -7.58 -4.43
C ASN A 90 7.96 -7.93 -4.49
N GLU A 91 7.06 -6.97 -4.71
CA GLU A 91 5.62 -7.27 -4.85
C GLU A 91 5.32 -8.05 -6.13
N VAL A 92 6.01 -7.78 -7.25
CA VAL A 92 5.89 -8.54 -8.50
C VAL A 92 6.35 -9.98 -8.34
N VAL A 93 7.45 -10.23 -7.62
CA VAL A 93 7.90 -11.61 -7.32
C VAL A 93 6.85 -12.37 -6.49
N ASN A 94 6.12 -11.67 -5.64
CA ASN A 94 5.06 -12.25 -4.80
C ASN A 94 3.66 -12.14 -5.43
N GLN A 95 3.55 -11.85 -6.72
CA GLN A 95 2.27 -11.73 -7.41
C GLN A 95 1.52 -13.07 -7.37
N ALA A 96 0.24 -13.03 -7.00
CA ALA A 96 -0.63 -14.22 -7.04
C ALA A 96 -1.24 -14.47 -8.43
N GLY A 97 -1.28 -13.43 -9.26
CA GLY A 97 -1.91 -13.40 -10.58
C GLY A 97 -1.68 -12.04 -11.23
N ALA A 98 -2.65 -11.55 -12.01
CA ALA A 98 -2.59 -10.19 -12.52
C ALA A 98 -2.51 -9.17 -11.37
N MET A 99 -1.66 -8.17 -11.53
CA MET A 99 -1.37 -7.16 -10.51
C MET A 99 -1.76 -5.78 -11.04
N CYS A 100 -2.48 -5.01 -10.22
CA CYS A 100 -2.73 -3.59 -10.47
C CYS A 100 -1.88 -2.77 -9.49
N VAL A 101 -1.13 -1.81 -10.03
CA VAL A 101 -0.33 -0.85 -9.28
C VAL A 101 -1.03 0.48 -9.34
N THR A 102 -1.53 0.96 -8.20
CA THR A 102 -2.16 2.27 -8.09
C THR A 102 -1.30 3.24 -7.29
N VAL A 103 -1.31 4.52 -7.68
CA VAL A 103 -0.59 5.58 -6.96
C VAL A 103 -1.45 6.82 -6.84
N CYS A 104 -1.50 7.37 -5.63
CA CYS A 104 -2.10 8.66 -5.32
C CYS A 104 -1.07 9.46 -4.50
N GLY A 105 -0.41 10.43 -5.12
CA GLY A 105 0.63 11.20 -4.45
C GLY A 105 1.24 12.28 -5.34
N PRO A 106 2.32 12.94 -4.89
CA PRO A 106 2.98 13.97 -5.68
C PRO A 106 3.45 13.44 -7.04
N GLY A 107 3.47 14.29 -8.06
CA GLY A 107 3.85 13.90 -9.43
C GLY A 107 5.17 13.13 -9.51
N GLY A 108 6.21 13.56 -8.79
CA GLY A 108 7.50 12.85 -8.78
C GLY A 108 7.43 11.42 -8.19
N LEU A 109 6.52 11.15 -7.25
CA LEU A 109 6.28 9.79 -6.76
C LEU A 109 5.55 8.97 -7.82
N ALA A 110 4.50 9.53 -8.42
CA ALA A 110 3.73 8.87 -9.48
C ALA A 110 4.62 8.54 -10.70
N ASP A 111 5.49 9.46 -11.08
CA ASP A 111 6.46 9.28 -12.16
C ASP A 111 7.43 8.12 -11.88
N ASN A 112 7.95 8.05 -10.65
CA ASN A 112 8.86 6.98 -10.29
C ASN A 112 8.16 5.61 -10.18
N VAL A 113 6.92 5.55 -9.68
CA VAL A 113 6.12 4.31 -9.70
C VAL A 113 5.84 3.90 -11.15
N ARG A 114 5.47 4.84 -12.03
CA ARG A 114 5.20 4.57 -13.45
C ARG A 114 6.43 4.05 -14.18
N GLU A 115 7.60 4.64 -13.92
CA GLU A 115 8.88 4.21 -14.46
C GLU A 115 9.15 2.74 -14.10
N VAL A 116 9.13 2.41 -12.80
CA VAL A 116 9.41 1.04 -12.35
C VAL A 116 8.34 0.07 -12.83
N ALA A 117 7.07 0.45 -12.84
CA ALA A 117 5.98 -0.40 -13.33
C ALA A 117 6.22 -0.82 -14.78
N ARG A 118 6.66 0.10 -15.65
CA ARG A 118 7.01 -0.20 -17.05
C ARG A 118 8.19 -1.17 -17.17
N GLU A 119 9.19 -1.07 -16.31
CA GLU A 119 10.33 -1.99 -16.33
C GLU A 119 9.94 -3.43 -16.02
N VAL A 120 8.93 -3.63 -15.17
CA VAL A 120 8.50 -4.95 -14.71
C VAL A 120 7.35 -5.54 -15.53
N GLN A 121 6.78 -4.83 -16.50
CA GLN A 121 5.70 -5.33 -17.36
C GLN A 121 6.05 -6.62 -18.13
N GLY A 122 7.34 -6.91 -18.34
CA GLY A 122 7.79 -8.17 -18.95
C GLY A 122 7.80 -9.37 -18.00
N CYS A 123 7.62 -9.16 -16.69
CA CYS A 123 7.71 -10.20 -15.66
C CYS A 123 6.34 -10.78 -15.24
N GLY A 124 5.23 -10.27 -15.78
CA GLY A 124 3.87 -10.68 -15.42
C GLY A 124 2.81 -9.80 -16.07
N VAL A 125 1.55 -10.01 -15.71
CA VAL A 125 0.44 -9.12 -16.13
C VAL A 125 0.33 -8.01 -15.10
N ILE A 126 0.83 -6.83 -15.45
CA ILE A 126 0.92 -5.67 -14.54
C ILE A 126 0.31 -4.45 -15.21
N ASP A 127 -0.77 -3.97 -14.61
CA ASP A 127 -1.42 -2.71 -14.99
C ASP A 127 -1.02 -1.60 -14.02
N PHE A 128 -0.86 -0.40 -14.55
CA PHE A 128 -0.58 0.80 -13.77
C PHE A 128 -1.72 1.80 -13.92
N VAL A 129 -2.24 2.28 -12.79
CA VAL A 129 -3.30 3.28 -12.72
C VAL A 129 -2.84 4.43 -11.82
N GLU A 130 -2.88 5.64 -12.35
CA GLU A 130 -2.59 6.84 -11.58
C GLU A 130 -3.90 7.46 -11.11
N GLU A 131 -4.08 7.56 -9.79
CA GLU A 131 -5.22 8.24 -9.20
C GLU A 131 -4.85 9.72 -8.96
N ALA A 132 -5.34 10.60 -9.84
CA ALA A 132 -5.25 12.04 -9.64
C ALA A 132 -6.50 12.54 -8.91
N PHE A 133 -6.43 12.66 -7.58
CA PHE A 133 -7.42 13.46 -6.86
C PHE A 133 -7.04 14.94 -7.05
N THR A 134 -7.75 15.63 -7.94
CA THR A 134 -7.74 17.09 -7.94
C THR A 134 -8.57 17.55 -6.75
N TRP A 135 -7.92 18.10 -5.73
CA TRP A 135 -8.55 18.89 -4.67
C TRP A 135 -8.56 20.38 -5.05
#